data_AF-A0A091C6U7-F1
#
_entry.id   AF-A0A091C6U7-F1
#
_cell.length_a   1.000
_cell.length_b   1.000
_cell.length_c   1.000
_cell.angle_alpha   90.00
_cell.angle_beta   90.00
_cell.angle_gamma   90.00
#
_symmetry.space_group_name_H-M   'P 1'
#
loop_
_entity.id
_entity.type
_entity.pdbx_description
1 polymer ?
#
loop_
_entity_poly.entity_id
_entity_poly.type
_entity_poly.pdbx_seq_one_letter_code
_entity_poly.pdbx_strand_id
1 'polypeptide(L)'
;MSTSYLDNKTDIPTINLLDVIDEDAEKQLEQVFKNLVHPNDVSNILNEFIHFFSKEGLSEKLVFLNPDVIIRQVEDIVEKLERRFNLKLSAKMRFNLLMHSALLIERTILGVEDHSVPENIDDLKINERLFYQNAKNVFYTLEQFYKIQISDWELYVIYELLIS
;
A
#
# COMPACT_ATOMS: atom_id res chain seq x y z
N MET A 1 16.57 -20.74 -27.50
CA MET A 1 15.49 -19.97 -26.85
C MET A 1 14.56 -19.54 -27.98
N SER A 2 13.32 -20.07 -28.04
CA SER A 2 12.49 -19.94 -29.24
C SER A 2 11.87 -18.55 -29.37
N THR A 3 12.14 -17.90 -30.49
CA THR A 3 11.49 -16.68 -30.97
C THR A 3 10.17 -17.04 -31.67
N SER A 4 9.16 -17.43 -30.91
CA SER A 4 7.81 -17.65 -31.46
C SER A 4 6.95 -16.44 -31.16
N TYR A 5 6.62 -15.70 -32.21
CA TYR A 5 5.62 -14.64 -32.18
C TYR A 5 4.29 -15.22 -31.69
N LEU A 6 3.74 -14.67 -30.62
CA LEU A 6 2.38 -14.96 -30.17
C LEU A 6 1.44 -14.53 -31.30
N ASP A 7 0.76 -15.50 -31.90
CA ASP A 7 -0.23 -15.27 -32.95
C ASP A 7 -1.40 -14.48 -32.33
N ASN A 8 -1.82 -13.37 -32.96
CA ASN A 8 -2.80 -12.39 -32.47
C ASN A 8 -4.25 -12.94 -32.43
N LYS A 9 -4.43 -14.25 -32.25
CA LYS A 9 -5.69 -15.00 -32.30
C LYS A 9 -5.94 -15.90 -31.09
N THR A 10 -5.12 -15.81 -30.06
CA THR A 10 -5.48 -16.33 -28.74
C THR A 10 -6.08 -15.18 -27.95
N ASP A 11 -7.34 -15.32 -27.55
CA ASP A 11 -8.02 -14.44 -26.60
C ASP A 11 -7.39 -14.69 -25.21
N ILE A 12 -6.15 -14.21 -25.04
CA ILE A 12 -5.44 -14.30 -23.77
C ILE A 12 -6.07 -13.22 -22.90
N PRO A 13 -6.66 -13.58 -21.75
CA PRO A 13 -7.17 -12.58 -20.81
C PRO A 13 -5.99 -11.69 -20.37
N THR A 14 -6.03 -10.43 -20.80
CA THR A 14 -5.10 -9.40 -20.37
C THR A 14 -5.76 -8.60 -19.25
N ILE A 15 -5.01 -8.30 -18.20
CA ILE A 15 -5.48 -7.48 -17.09
C ILE A 15 -4.52 -6.28 -17.01
N ASN A 16 -5.05 -5.05 -16.98
CA ASN A 16 -4.20 -3.89 -16.72
C ASN A 16 -3.73 -3.94 -15.26
N LEU A 17 -2.50 -3.53 -15.02
CA LEU A 17 -1.93 -3.45 -13.69
C LEU A 17 -2.78 -2.64 -12.71
N LEU A 18 -3.41 -1.56 -13.19
CA LEU A 18 -4.32 -0.75 -12.39
C LEU A 18 -5.66 -1.46 -12.14
N ASP A 19 -6.07 -2.38 -13.03
CA ASP A 19 -7.29 -3.18 -12.89
C ASP A 19 -7.11 -4.28 -11.83
N VAL A 20 -5.87 -4.78 -11.61
CA VAL A 20 -5.51 -5.75 -10.54
C VAL A 20 -5.56 -5.13 -9.15
N ILE A 21 -5.56 -3.81 -9.07
CA ILE A 21 -5.68 -3.07 -7.82
C ILE A 21 -6.98 -2.26 -7.78
N ASP A 22 -7.95 -2.46 -8.68
CA ASP A 22 -9.22 -1.73 -8.60
C ASP A 22 -10.22 -2.39 -7.63
N GLU A 23 -11.33 -1.72 -7.31
CA GLU A 23 -12.34 -2.25 -6.38
C GLU A 23 -12.93 -3.61 -6.80
N ASP A 24 -12.97 -3.88 -8.10
CA ASP A 24 -13.43 -5.16 -8.65
C ASP A 24 -12.29 -6.15 -8.97
N ALA A 25 -11.04 -5.83 -8.63
CA ALA A 25 -9.88 -6.67 -8.94
C ALA A 25 -10.03 -8.10 -8.40
N GLU A 26 -10.50 -8.25 -7.16
CA GLU A 26 -10.69 -9.56 -6.54
C GLU A 26 -11.73 -10.38 -7.32
N LYS A 27 -12.83 -9.77 -7.75
CA LYS A 27 -13.85 -10.44 -8.58
C LYS A 27 -13.34 -10.76 -9.99
N GLN A 28 -12.58 -9.86 -10.60
CA GLN A 28 -12.00 -10.07 -11.92
C GLN A 28 -10.99 -11.22 -11.89
N LEU A 29 -10.12 -11.25 -10.89
CA LEU A 29 -9.16 -12.33 -10.69
C LEU A 29 -9.87 -13.64 -10.33
N GLU A 30 -10.88 -13.62 -9.47
CA GLU A 30 -11.73 -14.80 -9.22
C GLU A 30 -12.35 -15.33 -10.51
N GLN A 31 -12.78 -14.47 -11.44
CA GLN A 31 -13.33 -14.90 -12.73
C GLN A 31 -12.25 -15.45 -13.67
N VAL A 32 -11.09 -14.78 -13.76
CA VAL A 32 -9.97 -15.21 -14.61
C VAL A 32 -9.36 -16.52 -14.12
N PHE A 33 -9.22 -16.67 -12.79
CA PHE A 33 -8.61 -17.82 -12.15
C PHE A 33 -9.61 -18.87 -11.66
N LYS A 34 -10.91 -18.72 -11.94
CA LYS A 34 -12.01 -19.58 -11.44
C LYS A 34 -11.77 -21.09 -11.60
N ASN A 35 -11.06 -21.47 -12.66
CA ASN A 35 -10.77 -22.86 -13.02
C ASN A 35 -9.30 -23.25 -12.80
N LEU A 36 -8.47 -22.32 -12.33
CA LEU A 36 -7.01 -22.48 -12.19
C LEU A 36 -6.56 -22.43 -10.73
N VAL A 37 -7.31 -21.75 -9.87
CA VAL A 37 -6.94 -21.45 -8.49
C VAL A 37 -8.15 -21.62 -7.59
N HIS A 38 -7.94 -22.13 -6.37
CA HIS A 38 -9.00 -22.20 -5.38
C HIS A 38 -9.39 -20.78 -4.92
N PRO A 39 -10.67 -20.44 -4.72
CA PRO A 39 -11.09 -19.08 -4.35
C PRO A 39 -10.33 -18.50 -3.15
N ASN A 40 -10.03 -19.34 -2.15
CA ASN A 40 -9.26 -18.94 -0.96
C ASN A 40 -7.80 -18.52 -1.25
N ASP A 41 -7.24 -18.88 -2.40
CA ASP A 41 -5.87 -18.55 -2.77
C ASP A 41 -5.79 -17.25 -3.59
N VAL A 42 -6.93 -16.72 -4.07
CA VAL A 42 -6.97 -15.47 -4.87
C VAL A 42 -6.47 -14.28 -4.06
N SER A 43 -6.84 -14.18 -2.78
CA SER A 43 -6.35 -13.11 -1.91
C SER A 43 -4.84 -13.21 -1.65
N ASN A 44 -4.28 -14.43 -1.63
CA ASN A 44 -2.82 -14.62 -1.51
C ASN A 44 -2.10 -14.14 -2.77
N ILE A 45 -2.63 -14.48 -3.94
CA ILE A 45 -2.10 -14.02 -5.24
C ILE A 45 -2.16 -12.49 -5.34
N LEU A 46 -3.26 -11.88 -4.91
CA LEU A 46 -3.39 -10.42 -4.84
C LEU A 46 -2.32 -9.78 -3.96
N ASN A 47 -2.06 -10.35 -2.78
CA ASN A 47 -1.00 -9.86 -1.91
C ASN A 47 0.39 -10.02 -2.53
N GLU A 48 0.66 -11.13 -3.21
CA GLU A 48 1.91 -11.32 -3.96
C GLU A 48 2.07 -10.29 -5.08
N PHE A 49 0.99 -9.97 -5.80
CA PHE A 49 0.99 -8.92 -6.81
C PHE A 49 1.30 -7.56 -6.20
N ILE A 50 0.61 -7.18 -5.12
CA ILE A 50 0.87 -5.92 -4.41
C ILE A 50 2.35 -5.85 -4.01
N HIS A 51 2.88 -6.90 -3.38
CA HIS A 51 4.27 -6.96 -2.95
C HIS A 51 5.24 -6.81 -4.13
N PHE A 52 5.02 -7.57 -5.22
CA PHE A 52 5.86 -7.54 -6.41
C PHE A 52 5.85 -6.15 -7.07
N PHE A 53 4.67 -5.57 -7.29
CA PHE A 53 4.56 -4.26 -7.94
C PHE A 53 5.10 -3.13 -7.07
N SER A 54 4.89 -3.21 -5.75
CA SER A 54 5.51 -2.27 -4.82
C SER A 54 7.02 -2.39 -4.86
N LYS A 55 7.58 -3.60 -4.93
CA LYS A 55 9.02 -3.81 -5.06
C LYS A 55 9.60 -3.22 -6.33
N GLU A 56 9.01 -3.50 -7.49
CA GLU A 56 9.46 -2.93 -8.76
C GLU A 56 9.35 -1.40 -8.73
N GLY A 57 8.19 -0.86 -8.36
CA GLY A 57 7.94 0.58 -8.34
C GLY A 57 8.79 1.34 -7.33
N LEU A 58 9.12 0.75 -6.18
CA LEU A 58 9.98 1.37 -5.17
C LEU A 58 11.46 1.22 -5.50
N SER A 59 11.87 0.14 -6.16
CA SER A 59 13.27 -0.01 -6.59
C SER A 59 13.69 1.05 -7.61
N GLU A 60 12.74 1.57 -8.39
CA GLU A 60 12.99 2.68 -9.33
C GLU A 60 12.96 4.06 -8.66
N LYS A 61 12.14 4.24 -7.61
CA LYS A 61 11.83 5.55 -7.02
C LYS A 61 12.65 5.88 -5.78
N LEU A 62 13.02 4.87 -4.98
CA LEU A 62 13.79 5.06 -3.76
C LEU A 62 15.26 5.34 -4.08
N VAL A 63 15.82 6.33 -3.40
CA VAL A 63 17.22 6.77 -3.58
C VAL A 63 18.11 6.31 -2.42
N PHE A 64 17.57 6.22 -1.21
CA PHE A 64 18.31 5.94 0.02
C PHE A 64 17.89 4.63 0.69
N LEU A 65 16.59 4.35 0.73
CA LEU A 65 16.07 3.18 1.43
C LEU A 65 16.22 1.90 0.60
N ASN A 66 16.49 0.78 1.28
CA ASN A 66 16.42 -0.54 0.65
C ASN A 66 14.94 -0.94 0.46
N PRO A 67 14.47 -1.20 -0.78
CA PRO A 67 13.08 -1.56 -1.07
C PRO A 67 12.59 -2.77 -0.28
N ASP A 68 13.39 -3.83 -0.16
CA ASP A 68 12.99 -5.05 0.55
C ASP A 68 12.78 -4.80 2.05
N VAL A 69 13.57 -3.91 2.65
CA VAL A 69 13.45 -3.58 4.07
C VAL A 69 12.23 -2.70 4.33
N ILE A 70 12.07 -1.63 3.53
CA ILE A 70 10.99 -0.66 3.75
C ILE A 70 9.63 -1.27 3.47
N ILE A 71 9.51 -2.15 2.46
CA ILE A 71 8.25 -2.85 2.14
C ILE A 71 7.76 -3.64 3.36
N ARG A 72 8.64 -4.43 4.00
CA ARG A 72 8.27 -5.20 5.21
C ARG A 72 7.86 -4.31 6.37
N GLN A 73 8.55 -3.18 6.57
CA GLN A 73 8.20 -2.23 7.63
C GLN A 73 6.82 -1.61 7.37
N VAL A 74 6.54 -1.24 6.12
CA VAL A 74 5.29 -0.61 5.73
C VAL A 74 4.13 -1.60 5.72
N GLU A 75 4.34 -2.85 5.29
CA GLU A 75 3.33 -3.92 5.37
C GLU A 75 2.85 -4.11 6.82
N ASP A 76 3.78 -4.14 7.79
CA ASP A 76 3.46 -4.20 9.23
C ASP A 76 2.67 -2.97 9.70
N ILE A 77 3.00 -1.76 9.21
CA ILE A 77 2.22 -0.54 9.50
C ILE A 77 0.79 -0.67 8.93
N VAL A 78 0.64 -1.08 7.69
CA VAL A 78 -0.68 -1.24 7.04
C VAL A 78 -1.53 -2.26 7.80
N GLU A 79 -0.97 -3.41 8.17
CA GLU A 79 -1.68 -4.41 8.97
C GLU A 79 -2.10 -3.87 10.35
N LYS A 80 -1.23 -3.10 11.00
CA LYS A 80 -1.54 -2.48 12.29
C LYS A 80 -2.65 -1.43 12.16
N LEU A 81 -2.67 -0.64 11.08
CA LEU A 81 -3.75 0.31 10.81
C LEU A 81 -5.08 -0.41 10.60
N GLU A 82 -5.11 -1.46 9.77
CA GLU A 82 -6.30 -2.29 9.56
C GLU A 82 -6.88 -2.81 10.87
N ARG A 83 -6.03 -3.42 11.71
CA ARG A 83 -6.45 -3.94 13.01
C ARG A 83 -6.88 -2.85 13.97
N ARG A 84 -6.18 -1.70 13.98
CA ARG A 84 -6.44 -0.62 14.93
C ARG A 84 -7.78 0.07 14.66
N PHE A 85 -8.10 0.26 13.39
CA PHE A 85 -9.31 0.95 12.94
C PHE A 85 -10.42 0.00 12.49
N ASN A 86 -10.21 -1.33 12.55
CA ASN A 86 -11.16 -2.34 12.08
C ASN A 86 -11.55 -2.11 10.61
N LEU A 87 -10.54 -1.90 9.77
CA LEU A 87 -10.70 -1.70 8.32
C LEU A 87 -10.41 -2.99 7.58
N LYS A 88 -11.11 -3.20 6.47
CA LYS A 88 -10.75 -4.19 5.45
C LYS A 88 -10.35 -3.41 4.21
N LEU A 89 -9.05 -3.19 4.01
CA LEU A 89 -8.57 -2.39 2.89
C LEU A 89 -8.67 -3.18 1.60
N SER A 90 -9.09 -2.52 0.53
CA SER A 90 -9.01 -3.08 -0.82
C SER A 90 -7.56 -3.22 -1.27
N ALA A 91 -7.32 -4.05 -2.29
CA ALA A 91 -5.99 -4.18 -2.90
C ALA A 91 -5.42 -2.81 -3.32
N LYS A 92 -6.29 -1.93 -3.86
CA LYS A 92 -5.99 -0.52 -4.18
C LYS A 92 -5.40 0.24 -3.02
N MET A 93 -6.15 0.26 -1.92
CA MET A 93 -5.81 1.06 -0.75
C MET A 93 -4.53 0.54 -0.13
N ARG A 94 -4.36 -0.79 -0.03
CA ARG A 94 -3.13 -1.42 0.45
C ARG A 94 -1.93 -1.00 -0.39
N PHE A 95 -2.03 -1.11 -1.72
CA PHE A 95 -0.95 -0.71 -2.63
C PHE A 95 -0.62 0.79 -2.50
N ASN A 96 -1.64 1.65 -2.51
CA ASN A 96 -1.46 3.10 -2.40
C ASN A 96 -0.81 3.49 -1.06
N LEU A 97 -1.29 2.93 0.05
CA LEU A 97 -0.71 3.16 1.37
C LEU A 97 0.72 2.66 1.46
N LEU A 98 1.03 1.51 0.83
CA LEU A 98 2.37 0.95 0.84
C LEU A 98 3.34 1.86 0.08
N MET A 99 2.98 2.23 -1.15
CA MET A 99 3.78 3.14 -1.98
C MET A 99 3.97 4.49 -1.32
N HIS A 100 2.89 5.09 -0.81
CA HIS A 100 2.94 6.40 -0.16
C HIS A 100 3.80 6.37 1.11
N SER A 101 3.60 5.36 1.97
CA SER A 101 4.37 5.21 3.21
C SER A 101 5.86 5.00 2.95
N ALA A 102 6.24 4.18 1.98
CA ALA A 102 7.66 3.98 1.68
C ALA A 102 8.34 5.27 1.21
N LEU A 103 7.68 6.02 0.32
CA LEU A 103 8.19 7.28 -0.20
C LEU A 103 8.18 8.41 0.84
N LEU A 104 7.15 8.48 1.70
CA LEU A 104 7.12 9.48 2.77
C LEU A 104 8.24 9.25 3.78
N ILE A 105 8.51 8.00 4.16
CA ILE A 105 9.60 7.68 5.11
C ILE A 105 10.95 8.10 4.53
N GLU A 106 11.19 7.86 3.24
CA GLU A 106 12.41 8.35 2.58
C GLU A 106 12.51 9.87 2.59
N ARG A 107 11.43 10.58 2.22
CA ARG A 107 11.40 12.05 2.26
C ARG A 107 11.66 12.61 3.66
N THR A 108 11.07 12.00 4.69
CA THR A 108 11.31 12.38 6.10
C THR A 108 12.77 12.18 6.48
N ILE A 109 13.41 11.07 6.05
CA ILE A 109 14.85 10.84 6.29
C ILE A 109 15.70 11.91 5.60
N LEU A 110 15.31 12.34 4.40
CA LEU A 110 16.00 13.38 3.63
C LEU A 110 15.74 14.80 4.15
N GLY A 111 14.88 14.96 5.17
CA GLY A 111 14.59 16.27 5.78
C GLY A 111 13.85 17.23 4.84
N VAL A 112 13.02 16.69 3.94
CA VAL A 112 12.16 17.50 3.06
C VAL A 112 11.12 18.22 3.91
N GLU A 113 10.93 19.52 3.67
CA GLU A 113 9.95 20.33 4.41
C GLU A 113 8.51 19.84 4.20
N ASP A 114 7.76 19.79 5.30
CA ASP A 114 6.35 19.42 5.31
C ASP A 114 5.42 20.62 5.06
N HIS A 115 4.18 20.32 4.71
CA HIS A 115 3.12 21.31 4.56
C HIS A 115 2.32 21.50 5.85
N SER A 116 1.53 22.57 5.91
CA SER A 116 0.56 22.78 6.99
C SER A 116 -0.65 21.86 6.84
N VAL A 117 -1.14 21.29 7.95
CA VAL A 117 -2.35 20.46 7.94
C VAL A 117 -3.59 21.34 7.67
N PRO A 118 -4.50 20.94 6.75
CA PRO A 118 -5.70 21.72 6.43
C PRO A 118 -6.74 21.79 7.56
N GLU A 119 -6.76 20.76 8.41
CA GLU A 119 -7.75 20.57 9.48
C GLU A 119 -7.07 20.19 10.80
N ASN A 120 -7.85 20.22 11.89
CA ASN A 120 -7.36 19.74 13.18
C ASN A 120 -7.28 18.21 13.19
N ILE A 121 -6.08 17.68 13.00
CA ILE A 121 -5.82 16.24 12.95
C ILE A 121 -6.24 15.50 14.24
N ASP A 122 -6.27 16.19 15.38
CA ASP A 122 -6.66 15.62 16.67
C ASP A 122 -8.14 15.23 16.73
N ASP A 123 -8.99 15.86 15.92
CA ASP A 123 -10.44 15.61 15.90
C ASP A 123 -10.84 14.51 14.91
N LEU A 124 -9.93 14.12 14.01
CA LEU A 124 -10.19 13.13 12.97
C LEU A 124 -10.41 11.74 13.56
N LYS A 125 -11.38 11.02 13.00
CA LYS A 125 -11.75 9.67 13.46
C LYS A 125 -11.97 8.73 12.30
N ILE A 126 -11.59 7.47 12.51
CA ILE A 126 -11.96 6.36 11.65
C ILE A 126 -12.65 5.32 12.52
N ASN A 127 -13.87 4.91 12.16
CA ASN A 127 -14.69 3.96 12.91
C ASN A 127 -14.76 4.32 14.42
N GLU A 128 -15.09 5.57 14.72
CA GLU A 128 -15.20 6.16 16.09
C GLU A 128 -13.90 6.22 16.91
N ARG A 129 -12.74 5.93 16.30
CA ARG A 129 -11.44 5.98 16.99
C ARG A 129 -10.64 7.19 16.53
N LEU A 130 -10.07 7.94 17.48
CA LEU A 130 -9.20 9.09 17.20
C LEU A 130 -8.04 8.66 16.32
N PHE A 131 -7.93 9.24 15.12
CA PHE A 131 -6.94 8.86 14.14
C PHE A 131 -5.53 9.18 14.65
N TYR A 132 -5.27 10.44 15.01
CA TYR A 132 -3.93 10.94 15.31
C TYR A 132 -3.18 10.11 16.35
N GLN A 133 -3.78 9.93 17.54
CA GLN A 133 -3.16 9.18 18.64
C GLN A 133 -2.91 7.72 18.26
N ASN A 134 -3.84 7.09 17.54
CA ASN A 134 -3.71 5.71 17.11
C ASN A 134 -2.64 5.56 16.03
N ALA A 135 -2.58 6.48 15.08
CA ALA A 135 -1.58 6.51 14.02
C ALA A 135 -0.17 6.72 14.60
N LYS A 136 0.04 7.73 15.48
CA LYS A 136 1.33 7.93 16.17
C LYS A 136 1.81 6.67 16.88
N ASN A 137 0.91 5.95 17.56
CA ASN A 137 1.26 4.68 18.22
C ASN A 137 1.64 3.58 17.23
N VAL A 138 1.00 3.51 16.06
CA VAL A 138 1.34 2.53 15.02
C VAL A 138 2.71 2.83 14.41
N PHE A 139 2.98 4.10 14.07
CA PHE A 139 4.23 4.54 13.46
C PHE A 139 5.42 4.59 14.44
N TYR A 140 5.17 4.62 15.75
CA TYR A 140 6.22 4.76 16.77
C TYR A 140 7.41 3.79 16.59
N THR A 141 7.14 2.51 16.34
CA THR A 141 8.23 1.52 16.19
C THR A 141 9.10 1.82 14.96
N LEU A 142 8.48 2.26 13.87
CA LEU A 142 9.17 2.64 12.63
C LEU A 142 9.96 3.94 12.82
N GLU A 143 9.37 4.94 13.48
CA GLU A 143 10.04 6.19 13.84
C GLU A 143 11.31 5.92 14.66
N GLN A 144 11.26 5.01 15.63
CA GLN A 144 12.44 4.61 16.40
C GLN A 144 13.48 3.86 15.56
N PHE A 145 13.03 2.99 14.65
CA PHE A 145 13.92 2.21 13.78
C PHE A 145 14.75 3.11 12.85
N TYR A 146 14.09 4.08 12.21
CA TYR A 146 14.74 5.02 11.29
C TYR A 146 15.27 6.30 11.97
N LYS A 147 14.96 6.50 13.26
CA LYS A 147 15.28 7.72 14.02
C LYS A 147 14.72 8.99 13.38
N ILE A 148 13.47 8.91 12.94
CA ILE A 148 12.73 10.00 12.32
C ILE A 148 11.48 10.32 13.13
N GLN A 149 10.82 11.44 12.79
CA GLN A 149 9.48 11.75 13.24
C GLN A 149 8.62 12.03 12.02
N ILE A 150 7.52 11.30 11.89
CA ILE A 150 6.52 11.55 10.86
C ILE A 150 5.72 12.79 11.27
N SER A 151 5.58 13.72 10.33
CA SER A 151 4.87 14.97 10.51
C SER A 151 3.37 14.79 10.55
N ASP A 152 2.66 15.77 11.12
CA ASP A 152 1.20 15.75 11.15
C ASP A 152 0.61 15.82 9.73
N TRP A 153 1.30 16.46 8.78
CA TRP A 153 0.92 16.48 7.37
C TRP A 153 0.91 15.08 6.76
N GLU A 154 1.99 14.32 6.93
CA GLU A 154 2.07 12.96 6.39
C GLU A 154 1.05 12.03 7.06
N LEU A 155 0.80 12.21 8.36
CA LEU A 155 -0.29 11.49 9.04
C LEU A 155 -1.66 11.87 8.47
N TYR A 156 -1.88 13.14 8.15
CA TYR A 156 -3.11 13.58 7.50
C TYR A 156 -3.28 12.95 6.10
N VAL A 157 -2.23 12.86 5.30
CA VAL A 157 -2.32 12.16 3.99
C VAL A 157 -2.64 10.68 4.16
N ILE A 158 -2.06 10.01 5.16
CA ILE A 158 -2.42 8.63 5.50
C ILE A 158 -3.89 8.52 5.91
N TYR A 159 -4.42 9.48 6.66
CA TYR A 159 -5.85 9.52 6.99
C TYR A 159 -6.71 9.59 5.74
N GLU A 160 -6.43 10.54 4.83
CA GLU A 160 -7.16 10.71 3.57
C GLU A 160 -7.14 9.42 2.73
N LEU A 161 -5.99 8.73 2.65
CA LEU A 161 -5.87 7.44 1.95
C LEU A 161 -6.67 6.30 2.59
N LEU A 162 -6.93 6.35 3.90
CA LEU A 162 -7.71 5.34 4.60
C LEU A 162 -9.22 5.54 4.46
N ILE A 163 -9.66 6.77 4.17
CA ILE A 163 -11.07 7.12 3.99
C ILE A 163 -11.47 7.29 2.51
N SER A 164 -10.50 7.24 1.59
CA SER A 164 -10.69 7.39 0.15
C SER A 164 -11.44 6.23 -0.50
#